data_AF-F2IV89-F1
#
_entry.id   AF-F2IV89-F1
#
_cell.length_a   1.000
_cell.length_b   1.000
_cell.length_c   1.000
_cell.angle_alpha   90.00
_cell.angle_beta   90.00
_cell.angle_gamma   90.00
#
_symmetry.space_group_name_H-M   'P 1'
#
loop_
_entity.id
_entity.type
_entity.pdbx_description
1 polymer ?
#
loop_
_entity_poly.entity_id
_entity_poly.type
_entity_poly.pdbx_seq_one_letter_code
_entity_poly.pdbx_strand_id
1 'polypeptide(L)'
;MSEETSATTTAATKSAGKNGPKRTAARKTAAGAKRAGRAPAKAAAAAEPSWPVHGRISGPIVMIGFGSIGRGTLPLIERHFDFDRSRVTVIDPVDADRALVEDRGFRFEKQAITRSNYREVLTPLLTEGSGQGFCVNLSVDTSSLDLMKLCRKLGVLYIDTVVEPWLGFYFAQDVGAADRTNYSLRETVRKERKKNPGGTTAVSCCGANPGMVSWLVKKALVDVATDTGLAFEEPTGRKGWAKLMRKVGVKGVHIAERDTQRAKKPKPMGVFWNTWSVEGFLSEGFQPAELGWGTHETWLPKTARKHKKGCKAAIYLEQAGANTRVRTWCPTPGAQFGYLVTHNEAISIADYFTVKDDKEVVYRPTCHYAYHPCNDAVLSLHELFGAAGRVQPELHVLSEAEIQDGSDELGVLLYGHAKNAYWYGSQLSIEEARRLAPYQNATGLQVSSAVLAGMVWALENPEAGIVEADDMDYRRCLEVQGPYLGPVRGYYTDWTPLDGRPGLFPEDIDESDPWQFRNILEH
;
A
#
# COMPACT_ATOMS: atom_id res chain seq x y z
N MET A 1 -20.70 44.65 25.40
CA MET A 1 -21.29 46.00 25.25
C MET A 1 -21.20 46.32 23.77
N SER A 2 -22.22 46.27 22.92
CA SER A 2 -23.70 46.19 22.99
C SER A 2 -24.10 45.81 21.53
N GLU A 3 -24.94 44.80 21.26
CA GLU A 3 -26.42 44.90 21.11
C GLU A 3 -26.85 46.12 20.26
N GLU A 4 -27.79 46.09 19.31
CA GLU A 4 -28.72 45.09 18.77
C GLU A 4 -29.54 45.81 17.65
N THR A 5 -30.04 45.07 16.64
CA THR A 5 -31.33 45.29 15.91
C THR A 5 -31.50 46.61 15.10
N SER A 6 -32.42 46.80 14.15
CA SER A 6 -33.64 46.12 13.73
C SER A 6 -33.95 46.43 12.24
N ALA A 7 -34.97 45.78 11.71
CA ALA A 7 -35.34 45.67 10.31
C ALA A 7 -36.42 46.67 9.84
N THR A 8 -36.61 46.66 8.51
CA THR A 8 -37.85 46.83 7.72
C THR A 8 -38.48 48.22 7.54
N THR A 9 -38.65 48.61 6.26
CA THR A 9 -39.97 48.84 5.65
C THR A 9 -39.93 48.94 4.11
N THR A 10 -41.04 48.52 3.51
CA THR A 10 -41.38 48.25 2.11
C THR A 10 -41.85 49.48 1.32
N ALA A 11 -41.65 49.49 0.00
CA ALA A 11 -42.55 50.15 -0.96
C ALA A 11 -42.52 49.45 -2.33
N ALA A 12 -43.69 49.32 -2.94
CA ALA A 12 -44.03 48.47 -4.07
C ALA A 12 -44.02 49.19 -5.42
N THR A 13 -43.95 48.44 -6.53
CA THR A 13 -44.76 48.68 -7.75
C THR A 13 -44.81 47.46 -8.69
N LYS A 14 -45.92 47.38 -9.44
CA LYS A 14 -46.52 46.22 -10.11
C LYS A 14 -46.12 46.05 -11.59
N SER A 15 -46.29 44.82 -12.11
CA SER A 15 -47.09 44.39 -13.30
C SER A 15 -46.47 43.11 -13.91
N ALA A 16 -47.10 42.17 -14.62
CA ALA A 16 -48.46 41.72 -14.90
C ALA A 16 -48.30 40.27 -15.47
N GLY A 17 -49.19 39.31 -15.20
CA GLY A 17 -50.00 38.77 -16.29
C GLY A 17 -50.43 37.30 -16.13
N LYS A 18 -51.72 37.12 -15.82
CA LYS A 18 -52.73 36.09 -16.20
C LYS A 18 -52.33 34.62 -16.51
N ASN A 19 -53.00 33.69 -15.82
CA ASN A 19 -53.46 32.41 -16.39
C ASN A 19 -54.81 31.96 -15.77
N GLY A 20 -55.65 31.33 -16.61
CA GLY A 20 -57.08 31.01 -16.43
C GLY A 20 -57.43 29.73 -15.63
N PRO A 21 -58.70 29.26 -15.67
CA PRO A 21 -59.44 28.97 -14.44
C PRO A 21 -59.70 27.47 -14.11
N LYS A 22 -60.00 27.27 -12.81
CA LYS A 22 -60.48 26.04 -12.14
C LYS A 22 -61.91 25.62 -12.55
N ARG A 23 -62.21 24.32 -12.47
CA ARG A 23 -63.53 23.72 -12.11
C ARG A 23 -63.32 22.31 -11.54
N THR A 24 -63.47 22.10 -10.23
CA THR A 24 -64.65 21.58 -9.47
C THR A 24 -65.00 20.10 -9.70
N ALA A 25 -65.06 19.39 -8.57
CA ALA A 25 -65.29 17.97 -8.39
C ALA A 25 -66.77 17.55 -8.52
N ALA A 26 -66.99 16.27 -8.88
CA ALA A 26 -68.15 15.49 -8.43
C ALA A 26 -67.83 13.98 -8.50
N ARG A 27 -68.42 13.25 -7.55
CA ARG A 27 -68.21 11.86 -7.15
C ARG A 27 -69.29 10.97 -7.78
N LYS A 28 -68.98 9.75 -8.25
CA LYS A 28 -69.87 8.56 -8.24
C LYS A 28 -69.19 7.26 -8.74
N THR A 29 -69.15 6.28 -7.84
CA THR A 29 -69.40 4.81 -7.94
C THR A 29 -69.15 4.03 -9.24
N ALA A 30 -68.34 2.95 -9.15
CA ALA A 30 -68.53 1.63 -9.80
C ALA A 30 -67.58 0.61 -9.10
N ALA A 31 -68.10 -0.41 -8.40
CA ALA A 31 -68.35 -1.78 -8.89
C ALA A 31 -67.07 -2.58 -9.21
N GLY A 32 -66.87 -3.67 -8.47
CA GLY A 32 -65.63 -4.44 -8.44
C GLY A 32 -65.39 -5.40 -9.60
N ALA A 33 -64.12 -5.74 -9.78
CA ALA A 33 -63.65 -6.93 -10.48
C ALA A 33 -62.39 -7.44 -9.78
N LYS A 34 -62.45 -8.67 -9.26
CA LYS A 34 -61.30 -9.40 -8.68
C LYS A 34 -60.24 -9.62 -9.76
N ARG A 35 -59.02 -9.14 -9.54
CA ARG A 35 -57.81 -9.66 -10.21
C ARG A 35 -56.96 -10.38 -9.16
N ALA A 36 -56.75 -11.66 -9.39
CA ALA A 36 -55.87 -12.51 -8.59
C ALA A 36 -54.45 -11.94 -8.59
N GLY A 37 -53.87 -11.75 -7.41
CA GLY A 37 -52.49 -11.32 -7.23
C GLY A 37 -51.54 -12.40 -7.74
N ARG A 38 -50.71 -12.03 -8.74
CA ARG A 38 -49.53 -12.80 -9.10
C ARG A 38 -48.42 -12.33 -8.16
N ALA A 39 -47.91 -13.22 -7.33
CA ALA A 39 -46.76 -12.95 -6.47
C ALA A 39 -45.59 -12.39 -7.30
N PRO A 40 -44.82 -11.43 -6.79
CA PRO A 40 -43.66 -10.93 -7.52
C PRO A 40 -42.68 -12.10 -7.69
N ALA A 41 -42.27 -12.33 -8.94
CA ALA A 41 -41.21 -13.28 -9.25
C ALA A 41 -39.97 -12.88 -8.45
N LYS A 42 -39.44 -13.83 -7.66
CA LYS A 42 -38.12 -13.70 -7.03
C LYS A 42 -37.15 -13.26 -8.13
N ALA A 43 -36.54 -12.09 -7.96
CA ALA A 43 -35.37 -11.71 -8.74
C ALA A 43 -34.39 -12.88 -8.65
N ALA A 44 -34.01 -13.44 -9.80
CA ALA A 44 -32.94 -14.42 -9.85
C ALA A 44 -31.72 -13.78 -9.20
N ALA A 45 -31.24 -14.38 -8.10
CA ALA A 45 -29.95 -14.02 -7.55
C ALA A 45 -28.94 -14.10 -8.70
N ALA A 46 -28.23 -13.00 -8.96
CA ALA A 46 -27.10 -13.03 -9.87
C ALA A 46 -26.19 -14.17 -9.40
N ALA A 47 -25.82 -15.09 -10.31
CA ALA A 47 -24.86 -16.12 -9.99
C ALA A 47 -23.60 -15.43 -9.44
N GLU A 48 -23.12 -15.86 -8.27
CA GLU A 48 -21.87 -15.32 -7.73
C GLU A 48 -20.75 -15.48 -8.78
N PRO A 49 -19.86 -14.49 -8.92
CA PRO A 49 -18.73 -14.63 -9.84
C PRO A 49 -17.95 -15.90 -9.51
N SER A 50 -17.74 -16.76 -10.51
CA SER A 50 -16.87 -17.92 -10.35
C SER A 50 -15.42 -17.43 -10.26
N TRP A 51 -14.84 -17.47 -9.06
CA TRP A 51 -13.43 -17.12 -8.83
C TRP A 51 -12.50 -18.30 -9.16
N PRO A 52 -11.33 -18.06 -9.78
CA PRO A 52 -10.39 -19.14 -10.12
C PRO A 52 -9.69 -19.69 -8.88
N VAL A 53 -9.49 -21.00 -8.82
CA VAL A 53 -8.53 -21.62 -7.89
C VAL A 53 -7.17 -21.64 -8.56
N HIS A 54 -6.17 -20.98 -7.96
CA HIS A 54 -4.85 -20.78 -8.56
C HIS A 54 -3.86 -21.91 -8.28
N GLY A 55 -4.12 -22.75 -7.26
CA GLY A 55 -3.26 -23.88 -6.95
C GLY A 55 -3.67 -24.60 -5.67
N ARG A 56 -2.92 -25.66 -5.34
CA ARG A 56 -3.13 -26.44 -4.12
C ARG A 56 -1.97 -26.25 -3.15
N ILE A 57 -2.26 -25.85 -1.92
CA ILE A 57 -1.30 -25.87 -0.82
C ILE A 57 -1.36 -27.26 -0.19
N SER A 58 -0.26 -28.01 -0.30
CA SER A 58 -0.23 -29.43 0.06
C SER A 58 0.04 -29.68 1.55
N GLY A 59 0.77 -28.78 2.21
CA GLY A 59 1.09 -28.79 3.64
C GLY A 59 0.23 -27.83 4.47
N PRO A 60 0.67 -27.50 5.70
CA PRO A 60 -0.05 -26.61 6.60
C PRO A 60 0.04 -25.14 6.15
N ILE A 61 -0.98 -24.35 6.48
CA ILE A 61 -0.98 -22.89 6.34
C ILE A 61 -0.88 -22.30 7.75
N VAL A 62 0.19 -21.56 8.01
CA VAL A 62 0.38 -20.88 9.30
C VAL A 62 0.39 -19.37 9.04
N MET A 63 -0.66 -18.68 9.49
CA MET A 63 -0.77 -17.23 9.43
C MET A 63 -0.33 -16.62 10.76
N ILE A 64 0.64 -15.71 10.73
CA ILE A 64 1.13 -15.01 11.92
C ILE A 64 0.63 -13.57 11.82
N GLY A 65 -0.17 -13.13 12.78
CA GLY A 65 -0.85 -11.84 12.77
C GLY A 65 -2.24 -11.92 12.13
N PHE A 66 -3.23 -11.38 12.82
CA PHE A 66 -4.64 -11.37 12.42
C PHE A 66 -5.30 -10.00 12.60
N GLY A 67 -4.51 -8.94 12.38
CA GLY A 67 -5.00 -7.55 12.27
C GLY A 67 -5.75 -7.29 10.96
N SER A 68 -5.76 -6.03 10.49
CA SER A 68 -6.50 -5.65 9.27
C SER A 68 -6.13 -6.48 8.04
N ILE A 69 -4.84 -6.74 7.81
CA ILE A 69 -4.36 -7.47 6.63
C ILE A 69 -4.60 -8.98 6.76
N GLY A 70 -4.42 -9.57 7.95
CA GLY A 70 -4.73 -10.98 8.20
C GLY A 70 -6.22 -11.29 7.98
N ARG A 71 -7.11 -10.46 8.52
CA ARG A 71 -8.56 -10.55 8.31
C ARG A 71 -8.95 -10.42 6.84
N GLY A 72 -8.25 -9.56 6.09
CA GLY A 72 -8.47 -9.38 4.66
C GLY A 72 -7.92 -10.52 3.78
N THR A 73 -6.79 -11.11 4.17
CA THR A 73 -6.09 -12.15 3.39
C THR A 73 -6.72 -13.54 3.57
N LEU A 74 -7.15 -13.89 4.78
CA LEU A 74 -7.76 -15.20 5.06
C LEU A 74 -8.90 -15.59 4.10
N PRO A 75 -9.92 -14.74 3.83
CA PRO A 75 -10.98 -15.08 2.88
C PRO A 75 -10.48 -15.17 1.43
N LEU A 76 -9.39 -14.50 1.06
CA LEU A 76 -8.80 -14.65 -0.27
C LEU A 76 -8.05 -15.98 -0.41
N ILE A 77 -7.37 -16.44 0.65
CA ILE A 77 -6.75 -17.77 0.68
C ILE A 77 -7.82 -18.85 0.49
N GLU A 78 -8.91 -18.80 1.26
CA GLU A 78 -10.04 -19.73 1.15
C GLU A 78 -10.68 -19.76 -0.23
N ARG A 79 -10.75 -18.60 -0.89
CA ARG A 79 -11.37 -18.46 -2.20
C ARG A 79 -10.52 -19.04 -3.33
N HIS A 80 -9.20 -18.95 -3.21
CA HIS A 80 -8.28 -19.13 -4.35
C HIS A 80 -7.34 -20.31 -4.26
N PHE A 81 -7.27 -21.01 -3.13
CA PHE A 81 -6.43 -22.19 -2.98
C PHE A 81 -7.22 -23.40 -2.52
N ASP A 82 -6.88 -24.56 -3.07
CA ASP A 82 -7.25 -25.83 -2.47
C ASP A 82 -6.28 -26.16 -1.33
N PHE A 83 -6.80 -26.49 -0.15
CA PHE A 83 -5.99 -26.92 0.98
C PHE A 83 -6.80 -27.76 1.96
N ASP A 84 -6.09 -28.40 2.87
CA ASP A 84 -6.69 -29.15 3.97
C ASP A 84 -7.05 -28.20 5.12
N ARG A 85 -8.35 -27.97 5.31
CA ARG A 85 -8.88 -27.01 6.29
C ARG A 85 -8.46 -27.34 7.73
N SER A 86 -8.21 -28.60 8.07
CA SER A 86 -7.77 -28.97 9.43
C SER A 86 -6.32 -28.61 9.74
N ARG A 87 -5.56 -28.12 8.74
CA ARG A 87 -4.14 -27.75 8.86
C ARG A 87 -3.92 -26.25 8.62
N VAL A 88 -4.92 -25.44 8.94
CA VAL A 88 -4.81 -23.97 8.96
C VAL A 88 -4.77 -23.49 10.40
N THR A 89 -3.71 -22.75 10.73
CA THR A 89 -3.52 -22.14 12.06
C THR A 89 -3.26 -20.65 11.91
N VAL A 90 -4.01 -19.84 12.67
CA VAL A 90 -3.79 -18.40 12.83
C VAL A 90 -3.23 -18.15 14.23
N ILE A 91 -2.16 -17.37 14.32
CA ILE A 91 -1.49 -17.04 15.59
C ILE A 91 -1.51 -15.52 15.77
N ASP A 92 -2.13 -15.04 16.84
CA ASP A 92 -2.14 -13.63 17.21
C ASP A 92 -2.31 -13.46 18.74
N PRO A 93 -1.59 -12.57 19.42
CA PRO A 93 -1.79 -12.33 20.85
C PRO A 93 -3.14 -11.70 21.21
N VAL A 94 -3.82 -11.06 20.25
CA VAL A 94 -5.13 -10.42 20.39
C VAL A 94 -6.21 -11.33 19.79
N ASP A 95 -7.19 -11.70 20.60
CA ASP A 95 -8.26 -12.63 20.24
C ASP A 95 -9.61 -11.97 19.91
N ALA A 96 -9.63 -10.64 19.73
CA ALA A 96 -10.85 -9.87 19.46
C ALA A 96 -11.61 -10.38 18.21
N ASP A 97 -10.88 -10.87 17.21
CA ASP A 97 -11.42 -11.37 15.95
C ASP A 97 -11.31 -12.91 15.82
N ARG A 98 -11.03 -13.63 16.92
CA ARG A 98 -10.85 -15.10 16.92
C ARG A 98 -12.03 -15.84 16.26
N ALA A 99 -13.26 -15.36 16.45
CA ALA A 99 -14.45 -15.97 15.86
C ALA A 99 -14.38 -16.02 14.31
N LEU A 100 -13.74 -15.04 13.66
CA LEU A 100 -13.55 -15.04 12.20
C LEU A 100 -12.66 -16.18 11.70
N VAL A 101 -11.93 -16.87 12.61
CA VAL A 101 -11.07 -18.01 12.34
C VAL A 101 -11.77 -19.31 12.76
N GLU A 102 -12.22 -19.39 14.01
CA GLU A 102 -12.79 -20.63 14.57
C GLU A 102 -14.13 -21.01 13.95
N ASP A 103 -14.99 -20.04 13.58
CA ASP A 103 -16.26 -20.31 12.90
C ASP A 103 -16.07 -20.94 11.51
N ARG A 104 -14.86 -20.82 10.94
CA ARG A 104 -14.46 -21.47 9.68
C ARG A 104 -13.92 -22.89 9.89
N GLY A 105 -13.74 -23.31 11.15
CA GLY A 105 -13.11 -24.58 11.52
C GLY A 105 -11.58 -24.56 11.50
N PHE A 106 -10.96 -23.37 11.51
CA PHE A 106 -9.50 -23.23 11.59
C PHE A 106 -9.03 -23.10 13.04
N ARG A 107 -7.75 -23.41 13.29
CA ARG A 107 -7.15 -23.26 14.62
C ARG A 107 -6.76 -21.81 14.86
N PHE A 108 -7.07 -21.26 16.04
CA PHE A 108 -6.54 -19.99 16.51
C PHE A 108 -5.68 -20.19 17.76
N GLU A 109 -4.45 -19.68 17.75
CA GLU A 109 -3.55 -19.70 18.89
C GLU A 109 -3.33 -18.29 19.43
N LYS A 110 -3.84 -18.02 20.65
CA LYS A 110 -3.61 -16.73 21.31
C LYS A 110 -2.21 -16.67 21.89
N GLN A 111 -1.25 -16.27 21.08
CA GLN A 111 0.15 -16.25 21.47
C GLN A 111 0.93 -15.18 20.71
N ALA A 112 1.75 -14.41 21.43
CA ALA A 112 2.76 -13.57 20.80
C ALA A 112 3.94 -14.44 20.35
N ILE A 113 4.34 -14.31 19.08
CA ILE A 113 5.58 -14.90 18.57
C ILE A 113 6.74 -13.98 18.96
N THR A 114 7.74 -14.54 19.65
CA THR A 114 8.87 -13.80 20.19
C THR A 114 10.19 -14.48 19.82
N ARG A 115 11.29 -13.74 20.01
CA ARG A 115 12.64 -14.26 19.79
C ARG A 115 12.92 -15.56 20.56
N SER A 116 12.35 -15.73 21.76
CA SER A 116 12.61 -16.90 22.60
C SER A 116 11.74 -18.11 22.25
N ASN A 117 10.54 -17.92 21.67
CA ASN A 117 9.59 -19.00 21.46
C ASN A 117 9.37 -19.41 19.99
N TYR A 118 9.71 -18.56 19.01
CA TYR A 118 9.25 -18.77 17.62
C TYR A 118 9.63 -20.13 17.03
N ARG A 119 10.79 -20.68 17.40
CA ARG A 119 11.20 -22.01 16.92
C ARG A 119 10.35 -23.13 17.51
N GLU A 120 10.11 -23.06 18.82
CA GLU A 120 9.35 -24.07 19.55
C GLU A 120 7.88 -24.07 19.11
N VAL A 121 7.30 -22.88 18.95
CA VAL A 121 5.89 -22.71 18.57
C VAL A 121 5.68 -23.02 17.09
N LEU A 122 6.49 -22.44 16.19
CA LEU A 122 6.19 -22.51 14.76
C LEU A 122 6.65 -23.81 14.11
N THR A 123 7.72 -24.44 14.58
CA THR A 123 8.26 -25.65 13.90
C THR A 123 7.22 -26.78 13.82
N PRO A 124 6.52 -27.15 14.92
CA PRO A 124 5.50 -28.20 14.86
C PRO A 124 4.34 -27.85 13.92
N LEU A 125 3.88 -26.59 13.93
CA LEU A 125 2.76 -26.12 13.10
C LEU A 125 3.13 -26.09 11.61
N LEU A 126 4.32 -25.59 11.29
CA LEU A 126 4.83 -25.49 9.92
C LEU A 126 5.17 -26.85 9.30
N THR A 127 5.35 -27.90 10.12
CA THR A 127 5.67 -29.26 9.67
C THR A 127 4.54 -30.26 9.95
N GLU A 128 3.33 -29.77 10.25
CA GLU A 128 2.17 -30.61 10.53
C GLU A 128 1.71 -31.39 9.28
N GLY A 129 1.80 -32.71 9.36
CA GLY A 129 1.40 -33.62 8.28
C GLY A 129 2.45 -33.75 7.17
N SER A 130 2.00 -33.86 5.92
CA SER A 130 2.85 -34.01 4.73
C SER A 130 2.62 -32.88 3.73
N GLY A 131 3.52 -32.77 2.75
CA GLY A 131 3.48 -31.71 1.73
C GLY A 131 4.27 -30.47 2.14
N GLN A 132 4.25 -29.47 1.26
CA GLN A 132 4.93 -28.20 1.48
C GLN A 132 3.98 -27.21 2.14
N GLY A 133 4.35 -26.75 3.35
CA GLY A 133 3.60 -25.73 4.06
C GLY A 133 3.80 -24.32 3.48
N PHE A 134 2.98 -23.39 3.96
CA PHE A 134 3.06 -21.97 3.65
C PHE A 134 2.92 -21.14 4.93
N CYS A 135 3.95 -20.38 5.26
CA CYS A 135 3.94 -19.37 6.32
C CYS A 135 3.54 -18.00 5.74
N VAL A 136 2.43 -17.44 6.22
CA VAL A 136 1.89 -16.14 5.80
C VAL A 136 2.06 -15.16 6.95
N ASN A 137 3.13 -14.37 6.93
CA ASN A 137 3.47 -13.45 8.01
C ASN A 137 2.88 -12.05 7.74
N LEU A 138 1.86 -11.69 8.50
CA LEU A 138 1.12 -10.42 8.43
C LEU A 138 1.08 -9.75 9.82
N SER A 139 2.17 -9.91 10.58
CA SER A 139 2.30 -9.43 11.95
C SER A 139 3.21 -8.22 12.07
N VAL A 140 3.13 -7.56 13.22
CA VAL A 140 4.12 -6.60 13.73
C VAL A 140 4.98 -7.28 14.79
N ASP A 141 6.08 -6.64 15.21
CA ASP A 141 6.90 -7.06 16.36
C ASP A 141 7.63 -8.41 16.22
N THR A 142 7.56 -9.06 15.05
CA THR A 142 8.23 -10.32 14.76
C THR A 142 9.37 -10.14 13.76
N SER A 143 10.49 -10.84 13.94
CA SER A 143 11.61 -10.73 12.99
C SER A 143 11.34 -11.48 11.69
N SER A 144 10.98 -10.76 10.64
CA SER A 144 10.80 -11.31 9.28
C SER A 144 11.99 -12.16 8.86
N LEU A 145 13.22 -11.71 9.13
CA LEU A 145 14.42 -12.45 8.78
C LEU A 145 14.52 -13.81 9.49
N ASP A 146 14.25 -13.87 10.79
CA ASP A 146 14.37 -15.12 11.54
C ASP A 146 13.25 -16.11 11.18
N LEU A 147 12.04 -15.61 10.96
CA LEU A 147 10.89 -16.41 10.51
C LEU A 147 11.12 -16.96 9.10
N MET A 148 11.57 -16.12 8.17
CA MET A 148 11.96 -16.51 6.82
C MET A 148 13.02 -17.62 6.83
N LYS A 149 14.07 -17.46 7.65
CA LYS A 149 15.14 -18.46 7.77
C LYS A 149 14.64 -19.78 8.36
N LEU A 150 13.72 -19.73 9.33
CA LEU A 150 13.08 -20.93 9.86
C LEU A 150 12.29 -21.65 8.78
N CYS A 151 11.41 -20.95 8.07
CA CYS A 151 10.56 -21.53 7.03
C CYS A 151 11.41 -22.19 5.92
N ARG A 152 12.41 -21.47 5.41
CA ARG A 152 13.35 -22.00 4.40
C ARG A 152 14.11 -23.24 4.88
N LYS A 153 14.54 -23.28 6.14
CA LYS A 153 15.20 -24.45 6.72
C LYS A 153 14.27 -25.67 6.77
N LEU A 154 12.97 -25.44 6.96
CA LEU A 154 11.95 -26.48 7.05
C LEU A 154 11.35 -26.87 5.69
N GLY A 155 11.76 -26.23 4.58
CA GLY A 155 11.18 -26.47 3.27
C GLY A 155 9.79 -25.84 3.08
N VAL A 156 9.44 -24.85 3.92
CA VAL A 156 8.14 -24.17 3.94
C VAL A 156 8.22 -22.84 3.21
N LEU A 157 7.26 -22.58 2.32
CA LEU A 157 7.14 -21.30 1.63
C LEU A 157 6.86 -20.18 2.63
N TYR A 158 7.31 -18.97 2.32
CA TYR A 158 7.17 -17.82 3.19
C TYR A 158 6.78 -16.58 2.40
N ILE A 159 5.88 -15.76 2.96
CA ILE A 159 5.58 -14.42 2.47
C ILE A 159 5.40 -13.46 3.64
N ASP A 160 5.90 -12.24 3.50
CA ASP A 160 5.58 -11.09 4.37
C ASP A 160 5.32 -9.83 3.56
N THR A 161 4.85 -8.78 4.22
CA THR A 161 4.61 -7.45 3.63
C THR A 161 5.64 -6.41 4.08
N VAL A 162 6.57 -6.78 4.98
CA VAL A 162 7.54 -5.86 5.59
C VAL A 162 8.76 -6.64 6.11
N VAL A 163 9.93 -5.99 6.16
CA VAL A 163 11.09 -6.50 6.92
C VAL A 163 10.99 -6.01 8.36
N GLU A 164 10.17 -6.69 9.14
CA GLU A 164 9.90 -6.35 10.53
C GLU A 164 11.05 -6.86 11.43
N PRO A 165 11.50 -6.08 12.43
CA PRO A 165 12.41 -6.52 13.47
C PRO A 165 11.65 -7.13 14.67
N TRP A 166 12.37 -7.80 15.57
CA TRP A 166 11.78 -8.16 16.86
C TRP A 166 11.38 -6.91 17.67
N LEU A 167 10.28 -7.02 18.42
CA LEU A 167 9.80 -6.01 19.38
C LEU A 167 10.94 -5.31 20.14
N GLY A 168 10.80 -3.99 20.26
CA GLY A 168 11.71 -3.11 20.99
C GLY A 168 12.76 -2.44 20.12
N PHE A 169 12.93 -2.85 18.85
CA PHE A 169 13.91 -2.26 17.94
C PHE A 169 13.64 -0.78 17.59
N TYR A 170 12.41 -0.45 17.17
CA TYR A 170 12.11 0.88 16.62
C TYR A 170 12.34 2.02 17.61
N PHE A 171 12.00 1.81 18.88
CA PHE A 171 12.11 2.81 19.95
C PHE A 171 13.34 2.63 20.85
N ALA A 172 14.25 1.71 20.52
CA ALA A 172 15.49 1.50 21.27
C ALA A 172 16.34 2.78 21.28
N GLN A 173 16.74 3.30 22.45
CA GLN A 173 17.45 4.59 22.52
C GLN A 173 18.92 4.52 22.04
N ASP A 174 19.49 3.32 22.00
CA ASP A 174 20.89 3.05 21.67
C ASP A 174 21.15 2.76 20.18
N VAL A 175 20.11 2.74 19.34
CA VAL A 175 20.25 2.50 17.89
C VAL A 175 20.48 3.82 17.15
N GLY A 176 21.56 3.94 16.38
CA GLY A 176 21.79 5.13 15.55
C GLY A 176 20.75 5.28 14.43
N ALA A 177 20.51 6.51 13.95
CA ALA A 177 19.53 6.76 12.88
C ALA A 177 19.75 5.87 11.64
N ALA A 178 21.01 5.69 11.21
CA ALA A 178 21.37 4.81 10.09
C ALA A 178 20.92 3.36 10.28
N ASP A 179 21.01 2.84 11.50
CA ASP A 179 20.71 1.44 11.79
C ASP A 179 19.20 1.19 11.91
N ARG A 180 18.41 2.23 12.21
CA ARG A 180 16.93 2.18 12.22
C ARG A 180 16.31 2.21 10.83
N THR A 181 17.06 2.43 9.77
CA THR A 181 16.52 2.58 8.40
C THR A 181 15.98 1.27 7.82
N ASN A 182 15.01 1.36 6.90
CA ASN A 182 14.58 0.21 6.11
C ASN A 182 15.71 -0.30 5.21
N TYR A 183 16.63 0.56 4.77
CA TYR A 183 17.86 0.12 4.12
C TYR A 183 18.63 -0.88 4.99
N SER A 184 18.86 -0.56 6.27
CA SER A 184 19.62 -1.43 7.17
C SER A 184 18.89 -2.76 7.42
N LEU A 185 17.58 -2.73 7.61
CA LEU A 185 16.74 -3.94 7.74
C LEU A 185 16.79 -4.78 6.46
N ARG A 186 16.57 -4.19 5.29
CA ARG A 186 16.67 -4.85 3.98
C ARG A 186 18.04 -5.46 3.70
N GLU A 187 19.12 -4.77 4.09
CA GLU A 187 20.48 -5.30 3.92
C GLU A 187 20.72 -6.59 4.73
N THR A 188 19.96 -6.87 5.79
CA THR A 188 20.02 -8.16 6.49
C THR A 188 19.47 -9.30 5.62
N VAL A 189 18.32 -9.09 4.97
CA VAL A 189 17.69 -10.04 4.04
C VAL A 189 18.58 -10.27 2.82
N ARG A 190 19.16 -9.21 2.25
CA ARG A 190 20.11 -9.31 1.12
C ARG A 190 21.36 -10.12 1.45
N LYS A 191 21.91 -9.93 2.65
CA LYS A 191 23.07 -10.74 3.12
C LYS A 191 22.67 -12.21 3.24
N GLU A 192 21.49 -12.51 3.76
CA GLU A 192 20.98 -13.88 3.87
C GLU A 192 20.76 -14.51 2.49
N ARG A 193 20.14 -13.80 1.55
CA ARG A 193 19.97 -14.22 0.14
C ARG A 193 21.32 -14.53 -0.51
N LYS A 194 22.33 -13.66 -0.32
CA LYS A 194 23.67 -13.86 -0.86
C LYS A 194 24.38 -15.07 -0.25
N LYS A 195 24.19 -15.30 1.06
CA LYS A 195 24.81 -16.41 1.78
C LYS A 195 24.17 -17.75 1.44
N ASN A 196 22.87 -17.77 1.13
CA ASN A 196 22.11 -18.99 0.86
C ASN A 196 21.28 -18.82 -0.44
N PRO A 197 21.92 -18.85 -1.62
CA PRO A 197 21.23 -18.71 -2.90
C PRO A 197 20.32 -19.92 -3.18
N GLY A 198 19.20 -19.69 -3.88
CA GLY A 198 18.22 -20.73 -4.23
C GLY A 198 17.49 -21.32 -3.01
N GLY A 199 16.95 -22.53 -3.16
CA GLY A 199 16.16 -23.22 -2.13
C GLY A 199 14.75 -22.65 -2.00
N THR A 200 14.01 -23.13 -1.00
CA THR A 200 12.58 -22.84 -0.84
C THR A 200 12.24 -21.36 -0.89
N THR A 201 11.25 -20.99 -1.69
CA THR A 201 10.88 -19.60 -1.93
C THR A 201 10.42 -18.89 -0.67
N ALA A 202 11.00 -17.71 -0.46
CA ALA A 202 10.56 -16.75 0.53
C ALA A 202 10.44 -15.37 -0.11
N VAL A 203 9.21 -14.86 -0.16
CA VAL A 203 8.87 -13.58 -0.76
C VAL A 203 8.90 -12.51 0.33
N SER A 204 9.86 -11.60 0.24
CA SER A 204 9.98 -10.47 1.16
C SER A 204 9.23 -9.26 0.62
N CYS A 205 8.49 -8.57 1.47
CA CYS A 205 7.87 -7.28 1.19
C CYS A 205 6.90 -7.32 -0.01
N CYS A 206 5.89 -8.18 0.06
CA CYS A 206 4.89 -8.38 -0.98
C CYS A 206 3.47 -8.07 -0.46
N GLY A 207 3.25 -6.80 -0.12
CA GLY A 207 1.95 -6.19 0.07
C GLY A 207 1.60 -5.25 -1.10
N ALA A 208 0.87 -4.17 -0.85
CA ALA A 208 0.60 -3.18 -1.89
C ALA A 208 1.87 -2.36 -2.22
N ASN A 209 2.47 -1.77 -1.19
CA ASN A 209 3.67 -0.96 -1.22
C ASN A 209 4.35 -1.13 0.14
N PRO A 210 5.48 -1.85 0.24
CA PRO A 210 6.19 -2.56 -0.83
C PRO A 210 5.41 -3.76 -1.38
N GLY A 211 5.59 -4.05 -2.68
CA GLY A 211 5.00 -5.21 -3.34
C GLY A 211 4.42 -4.89 -4.72
N MET A 212 3.10 -4.77 -4.83
CA MET A 212 2.38 -4.43 -6.06
C MET A 212 3.02 -3.28 -6.84
N VAL A 213 3.47 -2.23 -6.14
CA VAL A 213 4.09 -1.07 -6.80
C VAL A 213 5.33 -1.40 -7.61
N SER A 214 6.11 -2.42 -7.25
CA SER A 214 7.23 -2.91 -8.10
C SER A 214 6.73 -3.48 -9.42
N TRP A 215 5.56 -4.12 -9.43
CA TRP A 215 4.92 -4.62 -10.64
C TRP A 215 4.36 -3.47 -11.49
N LEU A 216 3.77 -2.47 -10.84
CA LEU A 216 3.29 -1.25 -11.48
C LEU A 216 4.44 -0.47 -12.14
N VAL A 217 5.64 -0.39 -11.52
CA VAL A 217 6.81 0.26 -12.13
C VAL A 217 7.20 -0.41 -13.45
N LYS A 218 7.25 -1.74 -13.49
CA LYS A 218 7.57 -2.48 -14.72
C LYS A 218 6.53 -2.22 -15.82
N LYS A 219 5.25 -2.26 -15.48
CA LYS A 219 4.16 -1.96 -16.42
C LYS A 219 4.21 -0.52 -16.92
N ALA A 220 4.38 0.44 -16.01
CA ALA A 220 4.48 1.86 -16.34
C ALA A 220 5.68 2.16 -17.25
N LEU A 221 6.81 1.49 -17.01
CA LEU A 221 8.00 1.64 -17.84
C LEU A 221 7.77 1.09 -19.26
N VAL A 222 7.08 -0.04 -19.41
CA VAL A 222 6.67 -0.56 -20.72
C VAL A 222 5.78 0.46 -21.43
N ASP A 223 4.79 1.03 -20.74
CA ASP A 223 3.87 2.02 -21.31
C ASP A 223 4.62 3.26 -21.79
N VAL A 224 5.47 3.85 -20.95
CA VAL A 224 6.25 5.04 -21.33
C VAL A 224 7.22 4.73 -22.48
N ALA A 225 7.88 3.56 -22.49
CA ALA A 225 8.76 3.18 -23.59
C ALA A 225 8.00 3.09 -24.92
N THR A 226 6.83 2.44 -24.91
CA THR A 226 5.96 2.34 -26.09
C THR A 226 5.47 3.70 -26.55
N ASP A 227 4.94 4.51 -25.63
CA ASP A 227 4.31 5.81 -25.92
C ASP A 227 5.31 6.90 -26.32
N THR A 228 6.60 6.71 -26.03
CA THR A 228 7.69 7.57 -26.51
C THR A 228 8.29 7.09 -27.84
N GLY A 229 7.75 6.02 -28.43
CA GLY A 229 8.22 5.47 -29.71
C GLY A 229 9.56 4.76 -29.61
N LEU A 230 10.00 4.37 -28.41
CA LEU A 230 11.25 3.67 -28.20
C LEU A 230 11.15 2.24 -28.74
N ALA A 231 12.09 1.81 -29.56
CA ALA A 231 12.24 0.39 -29.88
C ALA A 231 12.87 -0.35 -28.69
N PHE A 232 12.19 -1.36 -28.16
CA PHE A 232 12.70 -2.23 -27.09
C PHE A 232 12.08 -3.63 -27.18
N GLU A 233 12.78 -4.59 -26.60
CA GLU A 233 12.21 -5.89 -26.22
C GLU A 233 11.94 -5.86 -24.72
N GLU A 234 10.80 -6.40 -24.29
CA GLU A 234 10.44 -6.42 -22.88
C GLU A 234 11.47 -7.22 -22.06
N PRO A 235 12.11 -6.62 -21.05
CA PRO A 235 13.15 -7.31 -20.31
C PRO A 235 12.63 -8.45 -19.44
N THR A 236 13.37 -9.55 -19.41
CA THR A 236 13.09 -10.70 -18.52
C THR A 236 13.90 -10.71 -17.23
N GLY A 237 14.86 -9.80 -17.09
CA GLY A 237 15.77 -9.78 -15.93
C GLY A 237 16.26 -8.39 -15.56
N ARG A 238 16.73 -8.27 -14.32
CA ARG A 238 17.14 -7.01 -13.68
C ARG A 238 18.01 -6.10 -14.56
N LYS A 239 19.06 -6.67 -15.19
CA LYS A 239 19.97 -5.88 -16.05
C LYS A 239 19.25 -5.25 -17.25
N GLY A 240 18.30 -5.97 -17.85
CA GLY A 240 17.52 -5.47 -18.97
C GLY A 240 16.54 -4.38 -18.52
N TRP A 241 15.86 -4.59 -17.39
CA TRP A 241 14.96 -3.61 -16.79
C TRP A 241 15.67 -2.28 -16.45
N ALA A 242 16.83 -2.35 -15.78
CA ALA A 242 17.66 -1.18 -15.48
C ALA A 242 18.10 -0.43 -16.75
N LYS A 243 18.51 -1.15 -17.79
CA LYS A 243 18.89 -0.57 -19.08
C LYS A 243 17.70 0.11 -19.77
N LEU A 244 16.53 -0.53 -19.76
CA LEU A 244 15.31 0.06 -20.32
C LEU A 244 14.94 1.35 -19.60
N MET A 245 14.94 1.35 -18.26
CA MET A 245 14.60 2.54 -17.48
C MET A 245 15.55 3.72 -17.74
N ARG A 246 16.86 3.44 -17.83
CA ARG A 246 17.86 4.42 -18.28
C ARG A 246 17.57 4.93 -19.69
N LYS A 247 17.26 4.04 -20.64
CA LYS A 247 17.03 4.37 -22.05
C LYS A 247 15.77 5.24 -22.23
N VAL A 248 14.73 4.98 -21.45
CA VAL A 248 13.49 5.80 -21.41
C VAL A 248 13.75 7.19 -20.80
N GLY A 249 14.80 7.33 -19.99
CA GLY A 249 15.17 8.59 -19.37
C GLY A 249 14.39 8.91 -18.10
N VAL A 250 13.89 7.89 -17.39
CA VAL A 250 13.23 8.09 -16.09
C VAL A 250 14.26 8.56 -15.08
N LYS A 251 14.05 9.73 -14.48
CA LYS A 251 14.92 10.30 -13.44
C LYS A 251 14.58 9.78 -12.05
N GLY A 252 13.30 9.54 -11.80
CA GLY A 252 12.85 8.93 -10.56
C GLY A 252 11.41 8.44 -10.59
N VAL A 253 11.00 7.92 -9.45
CA VAL A 253 9.70 7.29 -9.19
C VAL A 253 9.21 7.75 -7.83
N HIS A 254 8.03 8.37 -7.77
CA HIS A 254 7.30 8.41 -6.50
C HIS A 254 6.41 7.18 -6.42
N ILE A 255 6.37 6.54 -5.26
CA ILE A 255 5.18 5.78 -4.86
C ILE A 255 4.17 6.86 -4.47
N ALA A 256 3.24 7.14 -5.37
CA ALA A 256 2.36 8.30 -5.28
C ALA A 256 0.97 7.80 -4.89
N GLU A 257 0.59 8.10 -3.64
CA GLU A 257 -0.63 7.59 -3.05
C GLU A 257 -1.50 8.71 -2.49
N ARG A 258 -2.80 8.56 -2.68
CA ARG A 258 -3.82 9.37 -2.05
C ARG A 258 -4.95 8.48 -1.54
N ASP A 259 -5.00 8.33 -0.22
CA ASP A 259 -6.15 7.75 0.44
C ASP A 259 -7.21 8.84 0.70
N THR A 260 -8.41 8.63 0.15
CA THR A 260 -9.57 9.52 0.29
C THR A 260 -10.69 8.89 1.11
N GLN A 261 -10.47 7.71 1.71
CA GLN A 261 -11.45 7.06 2.58
C GLN A 261 -11.74 7.97 3.78
N ARG A 262 -13.02 8.17 4.07
CA ARG A 262 -13.47 9.02 5.18
C ARG A 262 -14.39 8.26 6.10
N ALA A 263 -14.19 8.39 7.40
CA ALA A 263 -15.07 7.78 8.39
C ALA A 263 -16.45 8.46 8.42
N LYS A 264 -17.48 7.72 8.85
CA LYS A 264 -18.84 8.22 9.11
C LYS A 264 -18.90 9.17 10.32
N LYS A 265 -17.93 9.08 11.21
CA LYS A 265 -17.78 9.92 12.40
C LYS A 265 -16.48 10.71 12.28
N PRO A 266 -16.40 11.93 12.84
CA PRO A 266 -15.15 12.67 12.85
C PRO A 266 -14.11 11.99 13.76
N LYS A 267 -12.82 12.14 13.42
CA LYS A 267 -11.70 11.73 14.28
C LYS A 267 -11.84 12.33 15.70
N PRO A 268 -11.81 11.51 16.77
CA PRO A 268 -11.75 11.98 18.15
C PRO A 268 -10.39 12.61 18.49
N MET A 269 -10.37 13.56 19.44
CA MET A 269 -9.13 14.07 20.01
C MET A 269 -8.46 12.98 20.86
N GLY A 270 -7.13 12.88 20.80
CA GLY A 270 -6.37 11.89 21.56
C GLY A 270 -6.49 10.45 21.03
N VAL A 271 -6.95 10.26 19.80
CA VAL A 271 -7.03 8.95 19.14
C VAL A 271 -6.38 9.03 17.76
N PHE A 272 -5.48 8.11 17.45
CA PHE A 272 -4.88 8.00 16.12
C PHE A 272 -5.75 7.12 15.24
N TRP A 273 -6.32 7.69 14.17
CA TRP A 273 -7.13 6.97 13.19
C TRP A 273 -6.36 6.75 11.89
N ASN A 274 -6.41 5.54 11.37
CA ASN A 274 -5.83 5.20 10.07
C ASN A 274 -6.68 4.13 9.35
N THR A 275 -6.43 3.89 8.07
CA THR A 275 -7.09 2.84 7.27
C THR A 275 -6.34 1.51 7.31
N TRP A 276 -5.12 1.48 7.83
CA TRP A 276 -4.32 0.29 8.08
C TRP A 276 -3.56 0.42 9.41
N SER A 277 -2.68 -0.56 9.73
CA SER A 277 -2.00 -0.67 11.03
C SER A 277 -1.46 0.66 11.54
N VAL A 278 -2.01 1.15 12.65
CA VAL A 278 -1.54 2.38 13.29
C VAL A 278 -0.15 2.15 13.90
N GLU A 279 0.09 0.99 14.51
CA GLU A 279 1.41 0.66 15.10
C GLU A 279 2.50 0.56 14.03
N GLY A 280 2.19 -0.05 12.87
CA GLY A 280 3.08 -0.09 11.72
C GLY A 280 3.37 1.32 11.21
N PHE A 281 2.32 2.12 10.99
CA PHE A 281 2.48 3.48 10.49
C PHE A 281 3.24 4.40 11.46
N LEU A 282 3.08 4.22 12.78
CA LEU A 282 3.88 4.93 13.77
C LEU A 282 5.35 4.49 13.70
N SER A 283 5.62 3.18 13.67
CA SER A 283 6.99 2.66 13.60
C SER A 283 7.74 3.20 12.38
N GLU A 284 7.11 3.13 11.20
CA GLU A 284 7.66 3.62 9.94
C GLU A 284 7.70 5.15 9.88
N GLY A 285 6.70 5.81 10.47
CA GLY A 285 6.60 7.26 10.52
C GLY A 285 7.66 7.92 11.40
N PHE A 286 8.08 7.27 12.49
CA PHE A 286 9.16 7.71 13.36
C PHE A 286 10.56 7.34 12.86
N GLN A 287 10.67 6.35 11.97
CA GLN A 287 11.94 6.08 11.30
C GLN A 287 12.40 7.29 10.46
N PRO A 288 13.71 7.37 10.15
CA PRO A 288 14.23 8.42 9.27
C PRO A 288 13.48 8.48 7.94
N ALA A 289 13.21 9.69 7.45
CA ALA A 289 12.83 9.90 6.04
C ALA A 289 13.90 9.25 5.14
N GLU A 290 13.48 8.41 4.21
CA GLU A 290 14.40 7.55 3.47
C GLU A 290 13.99 7.41 2.00
N LEU A 291 14.99 7.45 1.11
CA LEU A 291 14.77 7.45 -0.33
C LEU A 291 15.92 6.79 -1.07
N GLY A 292 15.58 6.03 -2.11
CA GLY A 292 16.48 5.68 -3.19
C GLY A 292 17.01 6.95 -3.85
N TRP A 293 18.33 7.03 -4.03
CA TRP A 293 19.01 8.26 -4.45
C TRP A 293 19.51 8.17 -5.88
N GLY A 294 18.86 8.91 -6.77
CA GLY A 294 19.13 8.88 -8.20
C GLY A 294 20.47 9.50 -8.58
N THR A 295 21.02 9.06 -9.71
CA THR A 295 22.26 9.63 -10.26
C THR A 295 22.09 11.03 -10.85
N HIS A 296 20.85 11.47 -11.08
CA HIS A 296 20.54 12.78 -11.63
C HIS A 296 20.54 13.89 -10.56
N GLU A 297 20.45 13.52 -9.29
CA GLU A 297 20.35 14.48 -8.18
C GLU A 297 21.68 15.21 -7.96
N THR A 298 21.62 16.53 -7.94
CA THR A 298 22.81 17.40 -7.83
C THR A 298 22.90 18.11 -6.47
N TRP A 299 21.81 18.11 -5.72
CA TRP A 299 21.71 18.76 -4.42
C TRP A 299 21.38 17.75 -3.33
N LEU A 300 21.91 17.97 -2.12
CA LEU A 300 21.68 17.10 -0.97
C LEU A 300 21.27 17.94 0.24
N PRO A 301 20.16 17.63 0.93
CA PRO A 301 19.78 18.31 2.16
C PRO A 301 20.87 18.23 3.23
N LYS A 302 20.99 19.24 4.10
CA LYS A 302 21.99 19.26 5.19
C LYS A 302 21.81 18.10 6.18
N THR A 303 20.58 17.66 6.39
CA THR A 303 20.22 16.54 7.27
C THR A 303 20.42 15.17 6.61
N ALA A 304 20.74 15.13 5.32
CA ALA A 304 20.90 13.88 4.60
C ALA A 304 22.22 13.17 4.94
N ARG A 305 22.17 11.84 4.93
CA ARG A 305 23.30 10.95 5.20
C ARG A 305 23.32 9.80 4.20
N LYS A 306 24.53 9.37 3.82
CA LYS A 306 24.76 8.22 2.94
C LYS A 306 25.14 6.99 3.76
N HIS A 307 24.78 5.80 3.28
CA HIS A 307 25.21 4.55 3.89
C HIS A 307 26.65 4.18 3.50
N LYS A 308 27.46 3.77 4.50
CA LYS A 308 28.86 3.36 4.28
C LYS A 308 28.99 1.97 3.65
N LYS A 309 28.01 1.08 3.87
CA LYS A 309 28.00 -0.34 3.49
C LYS A 309 26.67 -0.70 2.81
N GLY A 310 26.61 -1.86 2.16
CA GLY A 310 25.41 -2.40 1.50
C GLY A 310 25.29 -2.06 0.02
N CYS A 311 24.08 -2.09 -0.55
CA CYS A 311 23.82 -1.79 -1.96
C CYS A 311 24.09 -0.33 -2.38
N LYS A 312 24.15 0.59 -1.40
CA LYS A 312 24.40 2.03 -1.55
C LYS A 312 23.41 2.69 -2.52
N ALA A 313 22.16 2.23 -2.50
CA ALA A 313 21.07 2.72 -3.34
C ALA A 313 20.30 3.88 -2.74
N ALA A 314 20.42 4.13 -1.43
CA ALA A 314 19.60 5.10 -0.71
C ALA A 314 20.42 6.12 0.09
N ILE A 315 19.73 7.19 0.48
CA ILE A 315 20.10 8.10 1.56
C ILE A 315 18.97 8.13 2.58
N TYR A 316 19.24 8.64 3.78
CA TYR A 316 18.23 8.97 4.76
C TYR A 316 18.44 10.41 5.27
N LEU A 317 17.39 11.03 5.77
CA LEU A 317 17.43 12.33 6.43
C LEU A 317 17.34 12.12 7.94
N GLU A 318 18.10 12.89 8.72
CA GLU A 318 18.05 12.85 10.19
C GLU A 318 16.79 13.55 10.76
N GLN A 319 15.62 13.12 10.30
CA GLN A 319 14.28 13.61 10.67
C GLN A 319 13.23 12.53 10.37
N ALA A 320 12.11 12.55 11.09
CA ALA A 320 11.04 11.56 10.97
C ALA A 320 10.34 11.63 9.59
N GLY A 321 10.10 10.48 8.98
CA GLY A 321 9.46 10.36 7.67
C GLY A 321 8.05 10.95 7.63
N ALA A 322 7.23 10.63 8.64
CA ALA A 322 5.85 11.12 8.73
C ALA A 322 5.73 12.60 9.11
N ASN A 323 6.85 13.30 9.34
CA ASN A 323 6.90 14.75 9.51
C ASN A 323 7.77 15.44 8.43
N THR A 324 8.07 14.73 7.35
CA THR A 324 8.81 15.24 6.20
C THR A 324 7.90 15.27 4.99
N ARG A 325 7.69 16.43 4.39
CA ARG A 325 6.75 16.59 3.27
C ARG A 325 7.49 16.69 1.93
N VAL A 326 6.88 16.11 0.91
CA VAL A 326 7.33 16.17 -0.49
C VAL A 326 6.17 16.59 -1.37
N ARG A 327 6.47 17.34 -2.44
CA ARG A 327 5.52 17.68 -3.49
C ARG A 327 5.39 16.50 -4.44
N THR A 328 4.15 16.06 -4.69
CA THR A 328 3.85 14.94 -5.59
C THR A 328 2.53 15.19 -6.31
N TRP A 329 2.10 14.20 -7.10
CA TRP A 329 0.90 14.27 -7.89
C TRP A 329 0.22 12.90 -7.99
N CYS A 330 -1.11 12.89 -7.87
CA CYS A 330 -1.95 11.73 -8.18
C CYS A 330 -3.12 12.16 -9.09
N PRO A 331 -3.71 11.27 -9.90
CA PRO A 331 -4.75 11.62 -10.87
C PRO A 331 -5.98 12.32 -10.29
N THR A 332 -6.47 11.88 -9.14
CA THR A 332 -7.71 12.41 -8.55
C THR A 332 -7.53 13.82 -7.98
N PRO A 333 -6.55 14.09 -7.09
CA PRO A 333 -6.36 15.42 -6.52
C PRO A 333 -5.52 16.36 -7.40
N GLY A 334 -4.75 15.83 -8.35
CA GLY A 334 -3.66 16.57 -8.97
C GLY A 334 -2.47 16.74 -8.02
N ALA A 335 -1.93 17.96 -7.98
CA ALA A 335 -0.80 18.30 -7.11
C ALA A 335 -1.17 18.18 -5.63
N GLN A 336 -0.31 17.55 -4.83
CA GLN A 336 -0.51 17.40 -3.39
C GLN A 336 0.82 17.34 -2.64
N PHE A 337 0.74 17.46 -1.31
CA PHE A 337 1.81 16.98 -0.45
C PHE A 337 1.64 15.49 -0.17
N GLY A 338 2.77 14.79 -0.09
CA GLY A 338 2.87 13.48 0.53
C GLY A 338 3.92 13.52 1.65
N TYR A 339 3.82 12.58 2.59
CA TYR A 339 4.85 12.33 3.58
C TYR A 339 5.93 11.41 3.02
N LEU A 340 7.19 11.71 3.31
CA LEU A 340 8.36 10.93 2.92
C LEU A 340 8.62 9.83 3.97
N VAL A 341 7.63 8.97 4.17
CA VAL A 341 7.74 7.81 5.06
C VAL A 341 8.70 6.80 4.43
N THR A 342 9.58 6.21 5.24
CA THR A 342 10.50 5.18 4.74
C THR A 342 9.73 3.94 4.36
N HIS A 343 10.13 3.27 3.28
CA HIS A 343 9.48 2.08 2.77
C HIS A 343 10.51 1.20 2.05
N ASN A 344 10.35 -0.12 2.05
CA ASN A 344 11.36 -1.03 1.49
C ASN A 344 11.61 -0.78 -0.01
N GLU A 345 10.54 -0.53 -0.77
CA GLU A 345 10.57 -0.34 -2.22
C GLU A 345 11.27 0.93 -2.65
N ALA A 346 11.32 1.96 -1.79
CA ALA A 346 12.14 3.15 -2.03
C ALA A 346 13.62 2.77 -2.24
N ILE A 347 14.09 1.73 -1.53
CA ILE A 347 15.44 1.19 -1.68
C ILE A 347 15.47 0.09 -2.75
N SER A 348 14.49 -0.82 -2.75
CA SER A 348 14.52 -2.01 -3.61
C SER A 348 14.40 -1.67 -5.09
N ILE A 349 13.48 -0.78 -5.47
CA ILE A 349 13.28 -0.31 -6.85
C ILE A 349 14.53 0.44 -7.31
N ALA A 350 15.04 1.38 -6.52
CA ALA A 350 16.26 2.12 -6.85
C ALA A 350 17.47 1.19 -7.04
N ASP A 351 17.65 0.19 -6.16
CA ASP A 351 18.69 -0.84 -6.36
C ASP A 351 18.41 -1.65 -7.64
N TYR A 352 17.19 -2.16 -7.83
CA TYR A 352 16.83 -3.04 -8.95
C TYR A 352 17.15 -2.39 -10.30
N PHE A 353 16.76 -1.14 -10.48
CA PHE A 353 16.96 -0.38 -11.72
C PHE A 353 18.33 0.33 -11.82
N THR A 354 19.27 0.03 -10.91
CA THR A 354 20.65 0.55 -11.01
C THR A 354 21.41 -0.08 -12.19
N VAL A 355 21.98 0.75 -13.07
CA VAL A 355 22.96 0.32 -14.09
C VAL A 355 24.36 0.64 -13.59
N LYS A 356 25.26 -0.33 -13.75
CA LYS A 356 26.69 -0.14 -13.49
C LYS A 356 27.48 -0.32 -14.77
N ASP A 357 28.47 0.54 -14.96
CA ASP A 357 29.58 0.29 -15.88
C ASP A 357 30.78 -0.14 -15.04
N ASP A 358 31.20 -1.39 -15.20
CA ASP A 358 32.03 -2.13 -14.25
C ASP A 358 31.54 -2.03 -12.79
N LYS A 359 32.18 -1.15 -12.00
CA LYS A 359 31.88 -0.91 -10.58
C LYS A 359 31.20 0.44 -10.35
N GLU A 360 31.22 1.33 -11.33
CA GLU A 360 30.66 2.67 -11.23
C GLU A 360 29.16 2.63 -11.50
N VAL A 361 28.38 3.36 -10.68
CA VAL A 361 26.95 3.50 -10.88
C VAL A 361 26.73 4.63 -11.89
N VAL A 362 26.35 4.28 -13.11
CA VAL A 362 26.14 5.23 -14.22
C VAL A 362 24.67 5.63 -14.39
N TYR A 363 23.76 4.89 -13.76
CA TYR A 363 22.34 5.25 -13.70
C TYR A 363 21.67 4.63 -12.48
N ARG A 364 20.81 5.42 -11.84
CA ARG A 364 19.85 4.99 -10.83
C ARG A 364 18.69 5.99 -10.77
N PRO A 365 17.44 5.55 -10.63
CA PRO A 365 16.33 6.46 -10.37
C PRO A 365 16.31 6.90 -8.89
N THR A 366 15.88 8.13 -8.62
CA THR A 366 15.39 8.49 -7.28
C THR A 366 14.11 7.71 -7.03
N CYS A 367 13.89 7.18 -5.83
CA CYS A 367 12.66 6.46 -5.51
C CYS A 367 12.26 6.68 -4.07
N HIS A 368 11.03 7.14 -3.82
CA HIS A 368 10.52 7.26 -2.46
C HIS A 368 9.01 7.30 -2.40
N TYR A 369 8.48 7.10 -1.20
CA TYR A 369 7.08 7.27 -0.93
C TYR A 369 6.72 8.76 -0.88
N ALA A 370 5.57 9.10 -1.43
CA ALA A 370 4.96 10.41 -1.32
C ALA A 370 3.50 10.19 -0.87
N TYR A 371 3.35 9.85 0.40
CA TYR A 371 2.10 9.34 0.94
C TYR A 371 1.18 10.44 1.44
N HIS A 372 0.01 10.59 0.82
CA HIS A 372 -1.08 11.33 1.44
C HIS A 372 -2.08 10.33 2.04
N PRO A 373 -2.01 10.03 3.36
CA PRO A 373 -2.94 9.12 4.00
C PRO A 373 -4.34 9.75 4.08
N CYS A 374 -5.31 9.00 4.59
CA CYS A 374 -6.67 9.52 4.78
C CYS A 374 -6.65 10.79 5.65
N ASN A 375 -7.65 11.65 5.50
CA ASN A 375 -7.67 12.94 6.20
C ASN A 375 -7.59 12.78 7.73
N ASP A 376 -8.17 11.72 8.28
CA ASP A 376 -8.11 11.43 9.72
C ASP A 376 -6.70 11.03 10.16
N ALA A 377 -5.93 10.33 9.33
CA ALA A 377 -4.52 10.04 9.58
C ALA A 377 -3.63 11.28 9.45
N VAL A 378 -3.91 12.18 8.49
CA VAL A 378 -3.24 13.49 8.42
C VAL A 378 -3.43 14.28 9.73
N LEU A 379 -4.67 14.34 10.24
CA LEU A 379 -4.97 14.99 11.52
C LEU A 379 -4.31 14.26 12.70
N SER A 380 -4.20 12.93 12.64
CA SER A 380 -3.54 12.12 13.66
C SER A 380 -2.04 12.39 13.72
N LEU A 381 -1.37 12.51 12.57
CA LEU A 381 0.04 12.90 12.50
C LEU A 381 0.27 14.34 12.98
N HIS A 382 -0.64 15.26 12.60
CA HIS A 382 -0.56 16.64 13.07
C HIS A 382 -0.66 16.73 14.60
N GLU A 383 -1.60 15.99 15.21
CA GLU A 383 -1.72 15.88 16.67
C GLU A 383 -0.50 15.24 17.32
N LEU A 384 0.00 14.13 16.76
CA LEU A 384 1.17 13.40 17.24
C LEU A 384 2.42 14.29 17.29
N PHE A 385 2.78 14.92 16.18
CA PHE A 385 3.98 15.75 16.08
C PHE A 385 3.80 17.11 16.78
N GLY A 386 2.58 17.65 16.82
CA GLY A 386 2.25 18.81 17.66
C GLY A 386 2.45 18.55 19.15
N ALA A 387 2.27 17.30 19.60
CA ALA A 387 2.57 16.83 20.95
C ALA A 387 4.03 16.35 21.13
N ALA A 388 4.95 16.80 20.29
CA ALA A 388 6.37 16.44 20.29
C ALA A 388 6.62 14.91 20.20
N GLY A 389 5.80 14.21 19.41
CA GLY A 389 5.93 12.78 19.19
C GLY A 389 5.32 11.90 20.30
N ARG A 390 4.52 12.48 21.21
CA ARG A 390 3.78 11.68 22.19
C ARG A 390 2.62 10.98 21.51
N VAL A 391 2.73 9.65 21.38
CA VAL A 391 1.69 8.78 20.81
C VAL A 391 0.38 8.94 21.57
N GLN A 392 -0.71 9.00 20.81
CA GLN A 392 -2.08 9.04 21.33
C GLN A 392 -2.38 7.78 22.18
N PRO A 393 -3.14 7.90 23.27
CA PRO A 393 -3.46 6.77 24.15
C PRO A 393 -4.32 5.67 23.50
N GLU A 394 -5.03 5.98 22.42
CA GLU A 394 -5.86 5.03 21.69
C GLU A 394 -5.52 5.06 20.20
N LEU A 395 -5.42 3.86 19.61
CA LEU A 395 -5.09 3.63 18.21
C LEU A 395 -6.27 2.88 17.57
N HIS A 396 -6.74 3.34 16.41
CA HIS A 396 -7.92 2.79 15.76
C HIS A 396 -7.71 2.62 14.25
N VAL A 397 -7.98 1.42 13.76
CA VAL A 397 -7.98 1.11 12.33
C VAL A 397 -9.42 1.11 11.83
N LEU A 398 -9.73 2.00 10.90
CA LEU A 398 -11.05 2.15 10.29
C LEU A 398 -11.44 0.89 9.54
N SER A 399 -12.48 0.21 10.05
CA SER A 399 -13.10 -0.90 9.34
C SER A 399 -13.86 -0.43 8.11
N GLU A 400 -14.14 -1.36 7.18
CA GLU A 400 -14.97 -1.03 6.02
C GLU A 400 -16.34 -0.48 6.43
N ALA A 401 -16.92 -0.97 7.53
CA ALA A 401 -18.24 -0.56 7.98
C ALA A 401 -18.26 0.86 8.56
N GLU A 402 -17.12 1.37 9.02
CA GLU A 402 -16.98 2.72 9.57
C GLU A 402 -16.73 3.77 8.49
N ILE A 403 -16.23 3.37 7.33
CA ILE A 403 -15.96 4.27 6.21
C ILE A 403 -17.28 4.65 5.53
N GLN A 404 -17.45 5.93 5.22
CA GLN A 404 -18.60 6.46 4.52
C GLN A 404 -18.45 6.26 3.00
N ASP A 405 -17.35 6.78 2.46
CA ASP A 405 -17.01 6.81 1.03
C ASP A 405 -15.50 6.96 0.86
N GLY A 406 -15.05 6.96 -0.39
CA GLY A 406 -13.67 7.24 -0.79
C GLY A 406 -12.96 6.03 -1.41
N SER A 407 -11.74 6.28 -1.84
CA SER A 407 -10.87 5.32 -2.53
C SER A 407 -9.46 5.40 -1.98
N ASP A 408 -8.73 4.30 -2.15
CA ASP A 408 -7.28 4.29 -2.04
C ASP A 408 -6.67 4.36 -3.45
N GLU A 409 -6.18 5.55 -3.82
CA GLU A 409 -5.50 5.78 -5.09
C GLU A 409 -4.00 5.56 -4.91
N LEU A 410 -3.54 4.33 -5.18
CA LEU A 410 -2.16 3.90 -5.03
C LEU A 410 -1.54 3.55 -6.39
N GLY A 411 -0.48 4.26 -6.74
CA GLY A 411 0.28 4.00 -7.95
C GLY A 411 1.72 4.48 -7.90
N VAL A 412 2.35 4.47 -9.07
CA VAL A 412 3.72 4.90 -9.27
C VAL A 412 3.77 6.06 -10.26
N LEU A 413 4.40 7.16 -9.87
CA LEU A 413 4.63 8.33 -10.72
C LEU A 413 6.07 8.27 -11.24
N LEU A 414 6.26 7.77 -12.46
CA LEU A 414 7.54 7.86 -13.17
C LEU A 414 7.70 9.28 -13.71
N TYR A 415 8.88 9.88 -13.53
CA TYR A 415 9.10 11.27 -13.95
C TYR A 415 10.47 11.52 -14.60
N GLY A 416 10.57 12.64 -15.31
CA GLY A 416 11.78 13.12 -15.99
C GLY A 416 12.03 12.54 -17.39
N HIS A 417 11.15 11.64 -17.86
CA HIS A 417 11.18 11.10 -19.21
C HIS A 417 10.61 12.09 -20.24
N ALA A 418 10.68 11.76 -21.54
CA ALA A 418 10.29 12.68 -22.62
C ALA A 418 8.83 13.18 -22.57
N LYS A 419 7.91 12.45 -21.92
CA LYS A 419 6.51 12.86 -21.68
C LYS A 419 6.27 13.44 -20.27
N ASN A 420 7.30 14.07 -19.69
CA ASN A 420 7.34 14.61 -18.33
C ASN A 420 7.12 13.59 -17.21
N ALA A 421 5.86 13.31 -16.85
CA ALA A 421 5.50 12.37 -15.80
C ALA A 421 4.29 11.50 -16.14
N TYR A 422 4.30 10.27 -15.63
CA TYR A 422 3.28 9.26 -15.86
C TYR A 422 2.95 8.53 -14.56
N TRP A 423 1.71 8.67 -14.10
CA TRP A 423 1.18 7.90 -12.98
C TRP A 423 0.49 6.63 -13.51
N TYR A 424 0.76 5.48 -12.91
CA TYR A 424 0.06 4.23 -13.19
C TYR A 424 -0.27 3.49 -11.89
N GLY A 425 -1.53 3.10 -11.71
CA GLY A 425 -1.95 2.45 -10.47
C GLY A 425 -3.45 2.22 -10.34
N SER A 426 -3.83 1.79 -9.14
CA SER A 426 -5.19 1.43 -8.73
C SER A 426 -5.93 2.65 -8.17
N GLN A 427 -7.24 2.73 -8.43
CA GLN A 427 -8.16 3.72 -7.86
C GLN A 427 -9.32 3.01 -7.13
N LEU A 428 -9.00 1.98 -6.33
CA LEU A 428 -9.97 1.10 -5.70
C LEU A 428 -10.84 1.88 -4.70
N SER A 429 -12.16 1.86 -4.92
CA SER A 429 -13.14 2.48 -4.01
C SER A 429 -13.54 1.54 -2.88
N ILE A 430 -13.99 2.11 -1.75
CA ILE A 430 -14.54 1.33 -0.65
C ILE A 430 -15.79 0.56 -1.05
N GLU A 431 -16.64 1.11 -1.92
CA GLU A 431 -17.85 0.45 -2.42
C GLU A 431 -17.50 -0.80 -3.23
N GLU A 432 -16.46 -0.71 -4.06
CA GLU A 432 -15.96 -1.85 -4.82
C GLU A 432 -15.27 -2.86 -3.91
N ALA A 433 -14.43 -2.41 -2.97
CA ALA A 433 -13.78 -3.29 -2.00
C ALA A 433 -14.80 -4.15 -1.22
N ARG A 434 -15.86 -3.53 -0.69
CA ARG A 434 -16.98 -4.22 -0.02
C ARG A 434 -17.65 -5.29 -0.88
N ARG A 435 -17.79 -5.02 -2.19
CA ARG A 435 -18.39 -5.97 -3.13
C ARG A 435 -17.46 -7.13 -3.43
N LEU A 436 -16.15 -6.88 -3.49
CA LEU A 436 -15.16 -7.86 -3.94
C LEU A 436 -14.72 -8.80 -2.81
N ALA A 437 -14.47 -8.29 -1.61
CA ALA A 437 -13.98 -9.11 -0.49
C ALA A 437 -14.43 -8.57 0.87
N PRO A 438 -14.76 -9.45 1.82
CA PRO A 438 -15.22 -9.03 3.14
C PRO A 438 -14.06 -8.61 4.07
N TYR A 439 -14.42 -7.99 5.20
CA TYR A 439 -13.56 -7.70 6.37
C TYR A 439 -12.38 -6.74 6.15
N GLN A 440 -12.40 -6.00 5.05
CA GLN A 440 -11.32 -5.08 4.70
C GLN A 440 -11.84 -3.90 3.90
N ASN A 441 -11.17 -2.76 4.08
CA ASN A 441 -11.39 -1.55 3.32
C ASN A 441 -10.55 -1.56 2.01
N ALA A 442 -10.52 -0.46 1.27
CA ALA A 442 -9.79 -0.42 -0.01
C ALA A 442 -8.28 -0.64 0.17
N THR A 443 -7.67 0.01 1.16
CA THR A 443 -6.27 -0.16 1.54
C THR A 443 -5.94 -1.61 1.84
N GLY A 444 -6.76 -2.25 2.70
CA GLY A 444 -6.60 -3.65 3.07
C GLY A 444 -6.69 -4.60 1.87
N LEU A 445 -7.62 -4.35 0.94
CA LEU A 445 -7.79 -5.19 -0.25
C LEU A 445 -6.64 -5.09 -1.25
N GLN A 446 -6.05 -3.91 -1.42
CA GLN A 446 -4.84 -3.78 -2.25
C GLN A 446 -3.68 -4.60 -1.67
N VAL A 447 -3.50 -4.59 -0.34
CA VAL A 447 -2.45 -5.36 0.33
C VAL A 447 -2.73 -6.86 0.29
N SER A 448 -3.92 -7.30 0.70
CA SER A 448 -4.26 -8.73 0.78
C SER A 448 -4.28 -9.41 -0.59
N SER A 449 -4.71 -8.70 -1.63
CA SER A 449 -4.66 -9.21 -3.02
C SER A 449 -3.23 -9.32 -3.56
N ALA A 450 -2.32 -8.45 -3.12
CA ALA A 450 -0.89 -8.59 -3.45
C ALA A 450 -0.27 -9.80 -2.75
N VAL A 451 -0.61 -10.03 -1.47
CA VAL A 451 -0.18 -11.22 -0.73
C VAL A 451 -0.70 -12.48 -1.45
N LEU A 452 -1.97 -12.50 -1.87
CA LEU A 452 -2.53 -13.57 -2.70
C LEU A 452 -1.69 -13.81 -3.96
N ALA A 453 -1.39 -12.76 -4.73
CA ALA A 453 -0.57 -12.87 -5.94
C ALA A 453 0.84 -13.40 -5.65
N GLY A 454 1.46 -12.95 -4.55
CA GLY A 454 2.75 -13.45 -4.09
C GLY A 454 2.72 -14.92 -3.68
N MET A 455 1.63 -15.36 -3.04
CA MET A 455 1.41 -16.77 -2.71
C MET A 455 1.27 -17.64 -3.95
N VAL A 456 0.50 -17.19 -4.95
CA VAL A 456 0.38 -17.88 -6.25
C VAL A 456 1.74 -18.00 -6.90
N TRP A 457 2.49 -16.90 -6.99
CA TRP A 457 3.81 -16.89 -7.60
C TRP A 457 4.79 -17.82 -6.87
N ALA A 458 4.76 -17.86 -5.53
CA ALA A 458 5.62 -18.73 -4.73
C ALA A 458 5.30 -20.21 -4.93
N LEU A 459 4.02 -20.58 -5.12
CA LEU A 459 3.62 -21.95 -5.46
C LEU A 459 4.06 -22.36 -6.86
N GLU A 460 4.00 -21.43 -7.83
CA GLU A 460 4.46 -21.65 -9.20
C GLU A 460 5.99 -21.68 -9.30
N ASN A 461 6.70 -21.05 -8.35
CA ASN A 461 8.14 -20.92 -8.31
C ASN A 461 8.68 -21.31 -6.93
N PRO A 462 8.58 -22.57 -6.48
CA PRO A 462 8.81 -22.94 -5.06
C PRO A 462 10.28 -23.00 -4.62
N GLU A 463 11.23 -22.88 -5.55
CA GLU A 463 12.68 -23.01 -5.31
C GLU A 463 13.49 -21.77 -5.75
N ALA A 464 12.83 -20.61 -5.84
CA ALA A 464 13.42 -19.35 -6.31
C ALA A 464 14.36 -18.68 -5.28
N GLY A 465 14.40 -19.19 -4.05
CA GLY A 465 15.16 -18.62 -2.97
C GLY A 465 14.46 -17.44 -2.28
N ILE A 466 15.25 -16.58 -1.64
CA ILE A 466 14.75 -15.31 -1.12
C ILE A 466 14.60 -14.33 -2.28
N VAL A 467 13.39 -13.82 -2.50
CA VAL A 467 13.04 -12.89 -3.57
C VAL A 467 12.33 -11.67 -3.01
N GLU A 468 12.47 -10.54 -3.70
CA GLU A 468 11.66 -9.33 -3.46
C GLU A 468 10.63 -9.19 -4.59
N ALA A 469 9.61 -8.34 -4.43
CA ALA A 469 8.60 -8.13 -5.47
C ALA A 469 9.18 -7.69 -6.83
N ASP A 470 10.33 -7.01 -6.82
CA ASP A 470 11.06 -6.63 -8.03
C ASP A 470 11.60 -7.83 -8.83
N ASP A 471 11.88 -8.96 -8.18
CA ASP A 471 12.39 -10.18 -8.83
C ASP A 471 11.29 -10.97 -9.54
N MET A 472 10.02 -10.76 -9.18
CA MET A 472 8.88 -11.58 -9.61
C MET A 472 8.39 -11.22 -11.02
N ASP A 473 7.68 -12.16 -11.64
CA ASP A 473 6.97 -11.92 -12.90
C ASP A 473 5.76 -11.01 -12.62
N TYR A 474 5.91 -9.74 -12.99
CA TYR A 474 4.91 -8.72 -12.75
C TYR A 474 3.61 -8.96 -13.53
N ARG A 475 3.68 -9.61 -14.70
CA ARG A 475 2.48 -9.89 -15.49
C ARG A 475 1.61 -10.91 -14.79
N ARG A 476 2.24 -11.99 -14.32
CA ARG A 476 1.54 -13.03 -13.56
C ARG A 476 0.97 -12.50 -12.25
N CYS A 477 1.74 -11.70 -11.52
CA CYS A 477 1.27 -11.13 -10.26
C CYS A 477 0.09 -10.16 -10.47
N LEU A 478 0.16 -9.27 -11.47
CA LEU A 478 -0.94 -8.36 -11.81
C LEU A 478 -2.15 -9.08 -12.43
N GLU A 479 -1.97 -10.21 -13.11
CA GLU A 479 -3.08 -11.05 -13.59
C GLU A 479 -3.90 -11.58 -12.42
N VAL A 480 -3.24 -12.10 -11.37
CA VAL A 480 -3.89 -12.59 -10.15
C VAL A 480 -4.51 -11.46 -9.35
N GLN A 481 -3.79 -10.34 -9.21
CA GLN A 481 -4.21 -9.22 -8.36
C GLN A 481 -5.28 -8.35 -9.03
N GLY A 482 -5.25 -8.20 -10.35
CA GLY A 482 -6.06 -7.26 -11.13
C GLY A 482 -7.57 -7.25 -10.80
N PRO A 483 -8.24 -8.40 -10.60
CA PRO A 483 -9.64 -8.45 -10.20
C PRO A 483 -9.99 -7.72 -8.89
N TYR A 484 -8.99 -7.43 -8.05
CA TYR A 484 -9.15 -6.81 -6.73
C TYR A 484 -8.76 -5.33 -6.68
N LEU A 485 -8.29 -4.74 -7.79
CA LEU A 485 -7.70 -3.40 -7.80
C LEU A 485 -8.66 -2.30 -8.28
N GLY A 486 -9.93 -2.63 -8.58
CA GLY A 486 -10.84 -1.70 -9.21
C GLY A 486 -10.26 -1.15 -10.52
N PRO A 487 -10.46 0.15 -10.85
CA PRO A 487 -9.82 0.76 -12.00
C PRO A 487 -8.29 0.80 -11.85
N VAL A 488 -7.57 0.18 -12.79
CA VAL A 488 -6.11 0.33 -12.93
C VAL A 488 -5.81 1.08 -14.23
N ARG A 489 -5.26 2.29 -14.13
CA ARG A 489 -5.14 3.21 -15.27
C ARG A 489 -3.83 4.00 -15.23
N GLY A 490 -3.44 4.48 -16.41
CA GLY A 490 -2.29 5.34 -16.61
C GLY A 490 -2.67 6.76 -17.00
N TYR A 491 -1.99 7.75 -16.44
CA TYR A 491 -2.25 9.17 -16.65
C TYR A 491 -0.93 9.92 -16.85
N TYR A 492 -0.78 10.57 -18.01
CA TYR A 492 0.28 11.57 -18.22
C TYR A 492 -0.12 12.90 -17.61
N THR A 493 0.87 13.66 -17.16
CA THR A 493 0.68 15.03 -16.67
C THR A 493 1.87 15.90 -17.06
N ASP A 494 1.59 17.17 -17.36
CA ASP A 494 2.61 18.20 -17.52
C ASP A 494 3.04 18.79 -16.18
N TRP A 495 2.42 18.36 -15.07
CA TRP A 495 2.73 18.85 -13.74
C TRP A 495 4.19 18.63 -13.37
N THR A 496 4.82 19.63 -12.74
CA THR A 496 6.13 19.50 -12.12
C THR A 496 6.13 20.05 -10.69
N PRO A 497 7.12 19.69 -9.85
CA PRO A 497 7.29 20.29 -8.53
C PRO A 497 7.50 21.82 -8.54
N LEU A 498 7.76 22.44 -9.70
CA LEU A 498 7.92 23.88 -9.88
C LEU A 498 6.65 24.60 -10.31
N ASP A 499 5.54 23.89 -10.55
CA ASP A 499 4.31 24.52 -10.99
C ASP A 499 3.81 25.56 -9.97
N GLY A 500 3.67 26.80 -10.42
CA GLY A 500 3.28 27.93 -9.57
C GLY A 500 4.39 28.44 -8.64
N ARG A 501 5.67 28.07 -8.89
CA ARG A 501 6.83 28.48 -8.09
C ARG A 501 7.87 29.21 -8.96
N PRO A 502 8.63 30.17 -8.38
CA PRO A 502 8.55 30.62 -7.00
C PRO A 502 7.28 31.46 -6.73
N GLY A 503 6.82 31.46 -5.49
CA GLY A 503 5.68 32.24 -5.04
C GLY A 503 6.03 33.66 -4.59
N LEU A 504 5.42 34.09 -3.47
CA LEU A 504 5.63 35.42 -2.87
C LEU A 504 6.97 35.57 -2.14
N PHE A 505 7.65 34.45 -1.84
CA PHE A 505 8.90 34.42 -1.09
C PHE A 505 10.00 33.80 -1.96
N PRO A 506 11.28 34.18 -1.75
CA PRO A 506 12.39 33.49 -2.37
C PRO A 506 12.41 32.01 -1.97
N GLU A 507 12.66 31.12 -2.93
CA GLU A 507 12.74 29.67 -2.72
C GLU A 507 14.08 29.13 -3.24
N ASP A 508 14.64 28.13 -2.55
CA ASP A 508 15.86 27.45 -3.00
C ASP A 508 15.51 26.35 -4.03
N ILE A 509 15.26 26.76 -5.27
CA ILE A 509 14.82 25.90 -6.38
C ILE A 509 15.87 25.77 -7.49
N ASP A 510 15.78 24.67 -8.25
CA ASP A 510 16.54 24.43 -9.46
C ASP A 510 15.61 24.46 -10.68
N GLU A 511 15.58 25.59 -11.39
CA GLU A 511 14.77 25.79 -12.61
C GLU A 511 15.29 25.00 -13.82
N SER A 512 16.54 24.52 -13.79
CA SER A 512 17.14 23.78 -14.91
C SER A 512 16.65 22.33 -14.98
N ASP A 513 16.18 21.78 -13.86
CA ASP A 513 15.63 20.45 -13.76
C ASP A 513 14.49 20.40 -12.72
N PRO A 514 13.22 20.51 -13.16
CA PRO A 514 12.07 20.58 -12.26
C PRO A 514 11.95 19.41 -11.29
N TRP A 515 12.51 18.24 -11.65
CA TRP A 515 12.39 16.99 -10.90
C TRP A 515 13.53 16.71 -9.91
N GLN A 516 14.42 17.68 -9.69
CA GLN A 516 15.42 17.57 -8.61
C GLN A 516 14.72 17.43 -7.25
N PHE A 517 15.30 16.61 -6.37
CA PHE A 517 14.80 16.45 -5.00
C PHE A 517 14.77 17.78 -4.22
N ARG A 518 15.63 18.73 -4.61
CA ARG A 518 15.62 20.12 -4.12
C ARG A 518 14.25 20.80 -4.30
N ASN A 519 13.59 20.56 -5.43
CA ASN A 519 12.28 21.12 -5.75
C ASN A 519 11.15 20.29 -5.10
N ILE A 520 11.36 18.98 -4.97
CA ILE A 520 10.37 18.04 -4.43
C ILE A 520 10.24 18.20 -2.91
N LEU A 521 11.35 18.23 -2.18
CA LEU A 521 11.36 18.38 -0.72
C LEU A 521 10.76 19.73 -0.31
N GLU A 522 9.86 19.70 0.66
CA GLU A 522 9.41 20.92 1.33
C GLU A 522 10.41 21.26 2.44
N HIS A 523 11.04 22.44 2.31
CA HIS A 523 12.18 22.88 3.10
C HIS A 523 11.98 24.29 3.65
#